data_AF-A0A1H0QKI8-F1
#
_entry.id   AF-A0A1H0QKI8-F1
#
_cell.length_a   1.000
_cell.length_b   1.000
_cell.length_c   1.000
_cell.angle_alpha   90.00
_cell.angle_beta   90.00
_cell.angle_gamma   90.00
#
_symmetry.space_group_name_H-M   'P 1'
#
loop_
_entity.id
_entity.type
_entity.pdbx_description
1 polymer ?
#
loop_
_entity_poly.entity_id
_entity_poly.type
_entity_poly.pdbx_seq_one_letter_code
_entity_poly.pdbx_strand_id
1 'polypeptide(L)' 'MVAGQKVTVGRLVKYQTLTVHVSETTLAIERPDGETRVVRRTTDAAVRSIKG' A
#
# COMPACT_ATOMS: atom_id res chain seq x y z
N MET A 1 10.68 15.21 -6.98
CA MET A 1 10.36 14.66 -5.65
C MET A 1 9.30 13.58 -5.85
N VAL A 2 9.64 12.29 -5.71
CA VAL A 2 8.68 11.19 -5.85
C VAL A 2 8.10 10.94 -4.48
N ALA A 3 6.82 11.26 -4.29
CA ALA A 3 6.10 10.85 -3.10
C ALA A 3 6.05 9.32 -3.07
N GLY A 4 6.76 8.71 -2.12
CA GLY A 4 6.87 7.25 -2.04
C GLY A 4 6.90 6.81 -0.59
N GLN A 5 6.02 5.88 -0.24
CA GLN A 5 6.01 5.22 1.05
C GLN A 5 6.33 3.74 0.85
N LYS A 6 7.40 3.26 1.49
CA LYS A 6 7.71 1.83 1.50
C LYS A 6 6.91 1.16 2.61
N VAL A 7 6.10 0.16 2.25
CA VAL A 7 5.32 -0.63 3.20
C VAL A 7 5.78 -2.08 3.16
N THR A 8 6.19 -2.63 4.30
CA THR A 8 6.59 -4.03 4.42
C THR A 8 5.35 -4.91 4.49
N VAL A 9 5.12 -5.74 3.47
CA VAL A 9 3.92 -6.60 3.36
C VAL A 9 4.13 -8.06 3.78
N GLY A 10 5.37 -8.45 4.11
CA GLY A 10 5.72 -9.79 4.58
C GLY A 10 5.97 -10.79 3.46
N ARG A 11 6.43 -12.00 3.82
CA ARG A 11 6.86 -13.04 2.84
C ARG A 11 5.69 -13.86 2.29
N LEU A 12 4.58 -13.90 3.02
CA LEU A 12 3.39 -14.69 2.69
C LEU A 12 2.67 -14.21 1.41
N VAL A 13 2.91 -12.96 1.02
CA VAL A 13 2.31 -12.32 -0.17
C VAL A 13 3.26 -12.25 -1.36
N LYS A 14 4.38 -12.99 -1.31
CA LYS A 14 5.37 -13.00 -2.40
C LYS A 14 4.71 -13.53 -3.69
N TYR A 15 4.92 -12.81 -4.80
CA TYR A 15 4.32 -13.10 -6.11
C TYR A 15 2.79 -13.04 -6.15
N GLN A 16 2.16 -12.36 -5.19
CA GLN A 16 0.71 -12.17 -5.17
C GLN A 16 0.36 -10.72 -5.46
N THR A 17 -0.79 -10.52 -6.12
CA THR A 17 -1.39 -9.20 -6.31
C THR A 17 -2.07 -8.78 -5.02
N LEU A 18 -1.82 -7.55 -4.58
CA LEU A 18 -2.44 -6.97 -3.39
C LEU A 18 -3.32 -5.79 -3.81
N THR A 19 -4.49 -5.68 -3.18
CA THR A 19 -5.35 -4.51 -3.31
C THR A 19 -4.98 -3.52 -2.20
N VAL A 20 -4.73 -2.26 -2.58
CA VAL A 20 -4.44 -1.18 -1.63
C VAL A 20 -5.48 -0.08 -1.77
N HIS A 21 -6.31 0.07 -0.75
CA HIS A 21 -7.24 1.19 -0.64
C HIS A 21 -6.54 2.38 0.00
N VAL A 22 -6.55 3.52 -0.69
CA VAL A 22 -5.88 4.74 -0.26
C VAL A 22 -6.92 5.73 0.23
N SER A 23 -6.88 6.06 1.52
CA SER A 23 -7.66 7.16 2.10
C SER A 23 -6.77 8.40 2.26
N GLU A 24 -7.31 9.50 2.78
CA GLU A 24 -6.52 10.71 3.05
C GLU A 24 -5.34 10.45 3.99
N THR A 25 -5.54 9.65 5.05
CA THR A 25 -4.54 9.46 6.11
C THR A 25 -4.07 8.02 6.27
N THR A 26 -4.65 7.06 5.55
CA THR A 26 -4.33 5.63 5.69
C THR A 26 -4.24 4.90 4.35
N LEU A 27 -3.50 3.78 4.37
CA LEU A 27 -3.40 2.77 3.33
C LEU A 27 -3.94 1.47 3.94
N ALA A 28 -5.02 0.92 3.41
CA ALA A 28 -5.54 -0.39 3.80
C ALA A 28 -5.15 -1.41 2.73
N ILE A 29 -4.38 -2.42 3.13
CA ILE A 29 -3.82 -3.43 2.25
C ILE A 29 -4.55 -4.74 2.53
N GLU A 30 -5.32 -5.20 1.57
CA GLU A 30 -5.99 -6.51 1.63
C GLU A 30 -4.97 -7.61 1.30
N ARG A 31 -4.91 -8.63 2.16
CA ARG A 31 -4.07 -9.79 1.93
C ARG A 31 -4.87 -11.01 1.48
N PRO A 32 -4.23 -11.96 0.78
CA PRO A 32 -4.88 -13.16 0.27
C PRO A 32 -5.39 -14.11 1.36
N ASP A 33 -4.90 -13.95 2.60
CA ASP A 33 -5.36 -14.68 3.79
C ASP A 33 -6.67 -14.11 4.39
N GLY A 34 -7.23 -13.07 3.75
CA GLY A 34 -8.43 -12.37 4.22
C GLY A 34 -8.13 -11.31 5.28
N GLU A 35 -6.86 -11.10 5.66
CA GLU A 35 -6.49 -10.10 6.65
C GLU A 35 -6.23 -8.73 6.01
N THR A 36 -6.85 -7.68 6.56
CA THR A 36 -6.59 -6.30 6.12
C THR A 36 -5.60 -5.62 7.04
N ARG A 37 -4.47 -5.15 6.48
CA ARG A 37 -3.48 -4.39 7.22
C ARG A 37 -3.62 -2.90 6.93
N VAL A 38 -3.80 -2.10 7.98
CA VAL A 38 -3.90 -0.64 7.88
C VAL A 38 -2.57 0.02 8.27
N VAL A 39 -2.08 0.94 7.46
CA VAL A 39 -0.84 1.70 7.69
C VAL A 39 -1.13 3.19 7.51
N ARG A 40 -0.54 4.05 8.33
CA ARG A 40 -0.68 5.51 8.20
C ARG A 40 0.04 6.01 6.96
N ARG A 41 -0.57 6.95 6.22
CA ARG A 41 0.08 7.66 5.12
C ARG A 41 1.14 8.61 5.64
N THR A 42 2.31 8.61 5.02
CA THR A 42 3.41 9.52 5.34
C THR A 42 3.54 10.67 4.35
N THR A 43 2.64 10.76 3.37
CA THR A 43 2.64 11.79 2.33
C THR A 43 1.24 12.04 1.77
N ASP A 44 0.90 13.32 1.63
CA ASP A 44 -0.37 13.79 1.06
C ASP A 44 -0.27 14.04 -0.44
N ALA A 45 0.95 14.09 -0.99
CA ALA A 45 1.17 14.23 -2.42
C ALA A 45 0.53 13.07 -3.19
N ALA A 46 -0.34 13.41 -4.15
CA ALA A 46 -1.02 12.45 -5.00
C ALA A 46 -0.01 11.56 -5.75
N VAL A 47 -0.31 10.26 -5.85
CA VAL A 47 0.48 9.31 -6.65
C VAL A 47 0.28 9.63 -8.13
N ARG A 48 1.21 10.40 -8.72
CA ARG A 48 1.15 10.80 -10.13
C ARG A 48 1.83 9.84 -11.09
N SER A 49 2.50 8.81 -10.58
CA SER A 49 3.18 7.80 -11.40
C SER A 49 3.12 6.44 -10.72
N ILE A 50 2.38 5.53 -11.34
CA ILE A 50 2.44 4.10 -11.06
C ILE A 50 3.38 3.54 -12.12
N LYS A 51 4.63 3.25 -11.75
CA LYS A 51 5.52 2.50 -12.64
C LYS A 51 5.05 1.04 -12.63
N GLY A 52 4.54 0.59 -13.78
CA GLY A 52 4.32 -0.81 -14.10
C GLY A 52 5.62 -1.55 -14.34
#